data_AF-A0A1V4YG94-F1
#
_entry.id   AF-A0A1V4YG94-F1
#
_cell.length_a   1.000
_cell.length_b   1.000
_cell.length_c   1.000
_cell.angle_alpha   90.00
_cell.angle_beta   90.00
_cell.angle_gamma   90.00
#
_symmetry.space_group_name_H-M   'P 1'
#
loop_
_entity.id
_entity.type
_entity.pdbx_description
1 polymer ?
#
loop_
_entity_poly.entity_id
_entity_poly.type
_entity_poly.pdbx_seq_one_letter_code
_entity_poly.pdbx_strand_id
1 'polypeptide(L)'
;MEQKGMIADYYSSEQEATGQIEGYMEKTIIVIETAVRLAEEIGSSAIILSGDLCFEEVKTNIPIYHAFSDQKELINHLIFSGGGKGVRTFTDKMINQSYHKLEELENIAAIEHVLGNISEGTVVGIIGSIDSCAIVVHDLKENEMVKKIRECEERVSSDVVRAVLTICFDVATKGREGKKVGTALIVGDAEEVMQRSHPLIINPYLGQTPEDSNILEEHNWESVKELAQLDGVFVISEDGRIHAAGRYLDVDARDINIDKGLGGRHVSAAAITRDTVAVAFTVSESGGVVRIYIDGKELICIDKPQRCIPA
;
A
#
# COMPACT_ATOMS: atom_id res chain seq x y z
N MET A 1 -9.55 23.77 9.89
CA MET A 1 -8.33 23.80 10.76
C MET A 1 -7.19 24.28 9.88
N GLU A 2 -6.27 25.16 10.31
CA GLU A 2 -5.12 25.53 9.45
C GLU A 2 -4.12 24.36 9.43
N GLN A 3 -3.93 23.73 8.27
CA GLN A 3 -2.95 22.65 8.04
C GLN A 3 -1.73 23.24 7.31
N LYS A 4 -0.51 22.85 7.70
CA LYS A 4 0.75 23.47 7.25
C LYS A 4 1.77 22.39 6.87
N GLY A 5 2.15 22.34 5.59
CA GLY A 5 3.27 21.53 5.10
C GLY A 5 4.64 22.11 5.46
N MET A 6 5.66 21.24 5.61
CA MET A 6 7.06 21.63 5.85
C MET A 6 7.78 22.00 4.53
N ILE A 7 8.38 23.19 4.47
CA ILE A 7 9.27 23.65 3.39
C ILE A 7 10.46 24.38 4.03
N ALA A 8 11.71 24.07 3.68
CA ALA A 8 12.79 25.05 3.82
C ALA A 8 14.02 24.85 2.93
N ASP A 9 14.51 23.63 2.65
CA ASP A 9 15.94 23.53 2.31
C ASP A 9 16.31 23.22 0.84
N TYR A 10 15.37 23.13 -0.12
CA TYR A 10 15.71 22.59 -1.44
C TYR A 10 16.01 23.58 -2.58
N TYR A 11 15.64 24.86 -2.46
CA TYR A 11 15.88 25.86 -3.53
C TYR A 11 16.89 26.93 -3.09
N SER A 12 18.11 26.51 -2.76
CA SER A 12 19.24 27.42 -2.52
C SER A 12 20.42 27.14 -3.46
N SER A 13 20.18 27.12 -4.77
CA SER A 13 21.23 27.48 -5.75
C SER A 13 20.66 27.69 -7.16
N GLU A 14 20.99 28.87 -7.70
CA GLU A 14 21.02 29.29 -9.12
C GLU A 14 19.96 30.33 -9.55
N GLN A 15 20.48 31.53 -9.84
CA GLN A 15 19.79 32.81 -10.03
C GLN A 15 19.15 33.01 -11.42
N GLU A 16 19.03 31.97 -12.26
CA GLU A 16 18.35 32.05 -13.56
C GLU A 16 16.99 31.32 -13.59
N ALA A 17 16.61 30.59 -12.52
CA ALA A 17 15.38 29.81 -12.44
C ALA A 17 14.17 30.56 -11.84
N THR A 18 14.33 31.80 -11.40
CA THR A 18 13.36 32.49 -10.52
C THR A 18 12.00 32.77 -11.18
N GLY A 19 11.97 33.20 -12.45
CA GLY A 19 10.72 33.55 -13.14
C GLY A 19 9.87 32.36 -13.60
N GLN A 20 10.49 31.20 -13.88
CA GLN A 20 9.77 29.98 -14.26
C GLN A 20 9.23 29.25 -13.03
N ILE A 21 9.95 29.33 -11.90
CA ILE A 21 9.52 28.83 -10.60
C ILE A 21 8.34 29.64 -10.05
N GLU A 22 8.37 30.98 -10.12
CA GLU A 22 7.26 31.83 -9.67
C GLU A 22 5.95 31.55 -10.45
N GLY A 23 6.01 31.47 -11.77
CA GLY A 23 4.83 31.17 -12.59
C GLY A 23 4.29 29.74 -12.44
N TYR A 24 5.15 28.79 -12.06
CA TYR A 24 4.73 27.42 -11.68
C TYR A 24 3.99 27.41 -10.34
N MET A 25 4.48 28.17 -9.35
CA MET A 25 3.85 28.28 -8.04
C MET A 25 2.46 28.92 -8.13
N GLU A 26 2.27 29.99 -8.91
CA GLU A 26 0.96 30.63 -9.09
C GLU A 26 -0.08 29.67 -9.71
N LYS A 27 0.30 28.91 -10.75
CA LYS A 27 -0.60 27.94 -11.39
C LYS A 27 -0.98 26.80 -10.44
N THR A 28 -0.01 26.32 -9.67
CA THR A 28 -0.20 25.24 -8.70
C THR A 28 -1.21 25.64 -7.63
N ILE A 29 -1.12 26.85 -7.10
CA ILE A 29 -2.07 27.39 -6.12
C ILE A 29 -3.50 27.39 -6.68
N ILE A 30 -3.69 27.87 -7.92
CA ILE A 30 -5.03 27.91 -8.55
C ILE A 30 -5.63 26.50 -8.68
N VAL A 31 -4.83 25.51 -9.09
CA VAL A 31 -5.29 24.13 -9.22
C VAL A 31 -5.66 23.56 -7.86
N ILE A 32 -4.85 23.80 -6.83
CA ILE A 32 -5.12 23.38 -5.47
C ILE A 32 -6.41 23.99 -4.94
N GLU A 33 -6.59 25.30 -5.06
CA GLU A 33 -7.83 25.96 -4.65
C GLU A 33 -9.06 25.39 -5.39
N THR A 34 -8.92 25.12 -6.68
CA THR A 34 -10.00 24.52 -7.49
C THR A 34 -10.33 23.11 -7.00
N ALA A 35 -9.33 22.30 -6.70
CA ALA A 35 -9.51 20.95 -6.17
C ALA A 35 -10.17 20.96 -4.78
N VAL A 36 -9.78 21.90 -3.91
CA VAL A 36 -10.39 22.07 -2.59
C VAL A 36 -11.85 22.47 -2.70
N ARG A 37 -12.19 23.46 -3.54
CA ARG A 37 -13.59 23.84 -3.79
C ARG A 37 -14.39 22.67 -4.34
N LEU A 38 -13.83 21.94 -5.30
CA LEU A 38 -14.45 20.75 -5.86
C LEU A 38 -14.72 19.69 -4.78
N ALA A 39 -13.73 19.43 -3.91
CA ALA A 39 -13.84 18.48 -2.82
C ALA A 39 -14.94 18.87 -1.82
N GLU A 40 -15.06 20.16 -1.50
CA GLU A 40 -16.10 20.70 -0.62
C GLU A 40 -17.50 20.60 -1.25
N GLU A 41 -17.63 20.91 -2.54
CA GLU A 41 -18.90 20.83 -3.27
C GLU A 41 -19.43 19.39 -3.38
N ILE A 42 -18.54 18.41 -3.57
CA ILE A 42 -18.94 17.00 -3.70
C ILE A 42 -18.93 16.24 -2.37
N GLY A 43 -18.50 16.88 -1.26
CA GLY A 43 -18.45 16.26 0.06
C GLY A 43 -17.41 15.14 0.17
N SER A 44 -16.22 15.36 -0.39
CA SER A 44 -15.14 14.37 -0.40
C SER A 44 -14.66 13.98 1.00
N SER A 45 -14.30 12.71 1.14
CA SER A 45 -13.74 12.13 2.37
C SER A 45 -12.30 12.57 2.62
N ALA A 46 -11.54 12.86 1.57
CA ALA A 46 -10.15 13.29 1.66
C ALA A 46 -9.67 13.99 0.39
N ILE A 47 -8.59 14.76 0.52
CA ILE A 47 -7.78 15.28 -0.58
C ILE A 47 -6.39 14.65 -0.50
N ILE A 48 -5.88 14.10 -1.60
CA ILE A 48 -4.53 13.52 -1.66
C ILE A 48 -3.68 14.31 -2.66
N LEU A 49 -2.54 14.79 -2.19
CA LEU A 49 -1.56 15.55 -2.96
C LEU A 49 -0.39 14.63 -3.32
N SER A 50 -0.15 14.42 -4.62
CA SER A 50 0.94 13.59 -5.13
C SER A 50 1.90 14.43 -5.99
N GLY A 51 3.20 14.32 -5.71
CA GLY A 51 4.28 15.02 -6.41
C GLY A 51 4.82 16.25 -5.68
N ASP A 52 5.67 17.02 -6.36
CA ASP A 52 6.34 18.23 -5.84
C ASP A 52 5.37 19.43 -5.85
N LEU A 53 4.27 19.29 -5.13
CA LEU A 53 3.26 20.33 -4.95
C LEU A 53 3.51 21.03 -3.62
N CYS A 54 3.85 22.31 -3.68
CA CYS A 54 3.94 23.17 -2.51
C CYS A 54 2.55 23.68 -2.14
N PHE A 55 2.22 23.59 -0.85
CA PHE A 55 0.92 23.97 -0.32
C PHE A 55 1.11 25.15 0.64
N GLU A 56 0.59 26.33 0.29
CA GLU A 56 0.50 27.46 1.21
C GLU A 56 -0.97 27.88 1.37
N GLU A 57 -1.42 27.94 2.63
CA GLU A 57 -2.59 28.71 3.10
C GLU A 57 -4.00 28.35 2.58
N VAL A 58 -4.30 27.12 2.15
CA VAL A 58 -5.69 26.75 1.83
C VAL A 58 -6.47 26.27 3.06
N LYS A 59 -7.61 26.91 3.33
CA LYS A 59 -8.49 26.58 4.45
C LYS A 59 -9.60 25.65 4.00
N THR A 60 -9.61 24.43 4.53
CA THR A 60 -10.70 23.48 4.36
C THR A 60 -10.92 22.66 5.64
N ASN A 61 -12.07 22.00 5.71
CA ASN A 61 -12.38 21.00 6.75
C ASN A 61 -12.18 19.56 6.24
N ILE A 62 -11.91 19.39 4.95
CA ILE A 62 -11.62 18.07 4.38
C ILE A 62 -10.16 17.70 4.72
N PRO A 63 -9.90 16.49 5.25
CA PRO A 63 -8.54 16.04 5.55
C PRO A 63 -7.66 16.02 4.29
N ILE A 64 -6.47 16.62 4.39
CA ILE A 64 -5.47 16.63 3.32
C ILE A 64 -4.34 15.67 3.67
N TYR A 65 -3.90 14.89 2.68
CA TYR A 65 -2.78 13.97 2.79
C TYR A 65 -1.73 14.22 1.70
N HIS A 66 -0.46 14.01 2.03
CA HIS A 66 0.67 14.06 1.11
C HIS A 66 1.18 12.65 0.78
N ALA A 67 1.18 12.33 -0.51
CA ALA A 67 1.81 11.16 -1.09
C ALA A 67 3.17 11.56 -1.69
N PHE A 68 4.26 11.14 -1.04
CA PHE A 68 5.61 11.37 -1.56
C PHE A 68 5.99 10.27 -2.55
N SER A 69 6.32 10.63 -3.78
CA SER A 69 6.92 9.71 -4.76
C SER A 69 8.39 9.48 -4.41
N ASP A 70 8.82 8.22 -4.42
CA ASP A 70 10.21 7.85 -4.21
C ASP A 70 11.10 8.45 -5.33
N GLN A 71 12.06 9.31 -4.97
CA GLN A 71 12.84 10.15 -5.90
C GLN A 71 13.74 9.37 -6.89
N LYS A 72 13.80 8.02 -6.81
CA LYS A 72 14.59 7.21 -7.75
C LYS A 72 14.14 7.35 -9.22
N GLU A 73 12.90 7.76 -9.45
CA GLU A 73 12.37 8.05 -10.77
C GLU A 73 13.05 9.27 -11.43
N LEU A 74 13.46 10.29 -10.65
CA LEU A 74 14.09 11.52 -11.17
C LEU A 74 15.48 11.28 -11.76
N ILE A 75 16.27 10.38 -11.18
CA ILE A 75 17.63 10.04 -11.68
C ILE A 75 17.53 9.32 -13.03
N ASN A 76 16.52 8.47 -13.20
CA ASN A 76 16.25 7.84 -14.51
C ASN A 76 15.89 8.88 -15.57
N HIS A 77 15.29 10.01 -15.21
CA HIS A 77 14.93 11.05 -16.17
C HIS A 77 16.10 11.94 -16.60
N LEU A 78 17.08 12.19 -15.72
CA LEU A 78 18.26 12.99 -16.06
C LEU A 78 19.21 12.30 -17.06
N ILE A 79 19.26 10.96 -17.06
CA ILE A 79 20.15 10.20 -17.96
C ILE A 79 19.65 10.20 -19.42
N PHE A 80 18.35 10.44 -19.67
CA PHE A 80 17.75 10.21 -20.99
C PHE A 80 17.49 11.47 -21.83
N SER A 81 17.78 12.67 -21.31
CA SER A 81 17.63 13.94 -22.04
C SER A 81 18.64 14.14 -23.19
N GLY A 82 19.55 13.18 -23.41
CA GLY A 82 20.57 13.24 -24.47
C GLY A 82 20.20 12.62 -25.83
N GLY A 83 18.98 12.10 -26.02
CA GLY A 83 18.63 11.30 -27.21
C GLY A 83 17.53 11.90 -28.08
N GLY A 84 17.88 12.75 -29.05
CA GLY A 84 16.92 13.33 -30.00
C GLY A 84 16.23 12.28 -30.88
N LYS A 85 14.94 12.01 -30.62
CA LYS A 85 13.98 11.40 -31.57
C LYS A 85 12.51 11.67 -31.17
N GLY A 86 11.88 12.61 -31.89
CA GLY A 86 10.45 12.61 -32.23
C GLY A 86 9.43 13.06 -31.16
N VAL A 87 8.68 14.12 -31.46
CA VAL A 87 7.54 14.67 -30.69
C VAL A 87 6.48 13.61 -30.36
N ARG A 88 6.26 12.60 -31.22
CA ARG A 88 5.32 11.49 -30.97
C ARG A 88 5.75 10.57 -29.82
N THR A 89 7.05 10.27 -29.73
CA THR A 89 7.61 9.44 -28.66
C THR A 89 7.53 10.14 -27.30
N PHE A 90 7.48 11.48 -27.29
CA PHE A 90 7.35 12.29 -26.09
C PHE A 90 5.89 12.34 -25.59
N THR A 91 4.91 12.53 -26.49
CA THR A 91 3.49 12.50 -26.13
C THR A 91 3.03 11.14 -25.60
N ASP A 92 3.45 10.03 -26.22
CA ASP A 92 3.08 8.69 -25.75
C ASP A 92 3.70 8.38 -24.37
N LYS A 93 4.90 8.93 -24.09
CA LYS A 93 5.58 8.79 -22.80
C LYS A 93 4.95 9.65 -21.71
N MET A 94 4.55 10.90 -22.00
CA MET A 94 3.82 11.74 -21.05
C MET A 94 2.45 11.15 -20.68
N ILE A 95 1.76 10.56 -21.66
CA ILE A 95 0.47 9.90 -21.44
C ILE A 95 0.65 8.70 -20.48
N ASN A 96 1.62 7.82 -20.75
CA ASN A 96 1.89 6.67 -19.88
C ASN A 96 2.35 7.07 -18.47
N GLN A 97 3.15 8.13 -18.33
CA GLN A 97 3.57 8.65 -17.03
C GLN A 97 2.40 9.24 -16.24
N SER A 98 1.48 9.93 -16.91
CA SER A 98 0.29 10.49 -16.26
C SER A 98 -0.64 9.38 -15.78
N TYR A 99 -0.84 8.33 -16.59
CA TYR A 99 -1.63 7.15 -16.19
C TYR A 99 -1.03 6.40 -15.00
N HIS A 100 0.30 6.22 -14.95
CA HIS A 100 0.95 5.56 -13.80
C HIS A 100 0.73 6.35 -12.49
N LYS A 101 0.88 7.68 -12.53
CA LYS A 101 0.64 8.53 -11.34
C LYS A 101 -0.84 8.56 -10.92
N LEU A 102 -1.77 8.43 -11.88
CA LEU A 102 -3.20 8.29 -11.60
C LEU A 102 -3.48 7.00 -10.84
N GLU A 103 -3.01 5.86 -11.37
CA GLU A 103 -3.16 4.55 -10.76
C GLU A 103 -2.48 4.51 -9.37
N GLU A 104 -1.32 5.12 -9.23
CA GLU A 104 -0.63 5.27 -7.95
C GLU A 104 -1.48 6.02 -6.91
N LEU A 105 -2.09 7.15 -7.29
CA LEU A 105 -2.96 7.90 -6.38
C LEU A 105 -4.21 7.11 -5.98
N GLU A 106 -4.85 6.43 -6.94
CA GLU A 106 -6.00 5.56 -6.67
C GLU A 106 -5.63 4.42 -5.71
N ASN A 107 -4.45 3.81 -5.90
CA ASN A 107 -3.94 2.77 -5.02
C ASN A 107 -3.65 3.30 -3.61
N ILE A 108 -3.04 4.48 -3.47
CA ILE A 108 -2.81 5.12 -2.17
C ILE A 108 -4.15 5.38 -1.47
N ALA A 109 -5.13 5.96 -2.18
CA ALA A 109 -6.46 6.22 -1.64
C ALA A 109 -7.14 4.94 -1.14
N ALA A 110 -7.07 3.86 -1.93
CA ALA A 110 -7.61 2.55 -1.59
C ALA A 110 -6.92 1.94 -0.36
N ILE A 111 -5.58 1.98 -0.31
CA ILE A 111 -4.80 1.49 0.83
C ILE A 111 -5.20 2.23 2.10
N GLU A 112 -5.19 3.56 2.11
CA GLU A 112 -5.52 4.33 3.31
C GLU A 112 -6.97 4.15 3.74
N HIS A 113 -7.88 3.92 2.81
CA HIS A 113 -9.26 3.58 3.11
C HIS A 113 -9.36 2.24 3.85
N VAL A 114 -8.71 1.20 3.32
CA VAL A 114 -8.68 -0.15 3.92
C VAL A 114 -8.05 -0.12 5.31
N LEU A 115 -7.01 0.69 5.47
CA LEU A 115 -6.36 0.91 6.76
C LEU A 115 -7.20 1.78 7.72
N GLY A 116 -8.29 2.36 7.22
CA GLY A 116 -9.24 3.18 7.98
C GLY A 116 -8.79 4.60 8.27
N ASN A 117 -7.73 5.07 7.61
CA ASN A 117 -7.28 6.45 7.73
C ASN A 117 -8.16 7.40 6.89
N ILE A 118 -8.74 6.89 5.79
CA ILE A 118 -9.69 7.62 4.94
C ILE A 118 -11.07 6.96 5.02
N SER A 119 -12.09 7.75 5.29
CA SER A 119 -13.48 7.26 5.31
C SER A 119 -13.96 6.90 3.90
N GLU A 120 -14.88 5.95 3.80
CA GLU A 120 -15.51 5.61 2.51
C GLU A 120 -16.12 6.85 1.85
N GLY A 121 -15.98 6.98 0.54
CA GLY A 121 -16.56 8.08 -0.24
C GLY A 121 -15.64 8.53 -1.36
N THR A 122 -15.85 9.76 -1.83
CA THR A 122 -15.06 10.34 -2.90
C THR A 122 -13.75 10.93 -2.37
N VAL A 123 -12.65 10.66 -3.05
CA VAL A 123 -11.33 11.24 -2.80
C VAL A 123 -10.97 12.14 -3.98
N VAL A 124 -10.50 13.34 -3.69
CA VAL A 124 -9.96 14.25 -4.70
C VAL A 124 -8.45 14.18 -4.69
N GLY A 125 -7.88 13.66 -5.77
CA GLY A 125 -6.44 13.60 -5.99
C GLY A 125 -5.93 14.81 -6.75
N ILE A 126 -4.77 15.33 -6.36
CA ILE A 126 -4.03 16.32 -7.15
C ILE A 126 -2.68 15.71 -7.49
N ILE A 127 -2.38 15.61 -8.78
CA ILE A 127 -1.11 15.09 -9.28
C ILE A 127 -0.35 16.25 -9.89
N GLY A 128 0.80 16.57 -9.34
CA GLY A 128 1.67 17.65 -9.78
C GLY A 128 2.99 17.20 -10.36
N SER A 129 3.46 17.95 -11.34
CA SER A 129 4.83 17.98 -11.82
C SER A 129 5.15 19.38 -12.33
N ILE A 130 6.44 19.69 -12.52
CA ILE A 130 6.92 21.02 -12.95
C ILE A 130 6.14 21.58 -14.16
N ASP A 131 5.69 20.72 -15.09
CA ASP A 131 5.04 21.16 -16.33
C ASP A 131 3.54 20.83 -16.42
N SER A 132 2.97 20.08 -15.46
CA SER A 132 1.57 19.65 -15.53
C SER A 132 0.96 19.39 -14.15
N CYS A 133 -0.32 19.74 -14.02
CA CYS A 133 -1.14 19.40 -12.86
C CYS A 133 -2.46 18.78 -13.34
N ALA A 134 -2.94 17.76 -12.64
CA ALA A 134 -4.22 17.12 -12.89
C ALA A 134 -5.01 16.98 -11.59
N ILE A 135 -6.32 17.19 -11.68
CA ILE A 135 -7.27 16.89 -10.59
C ILE A 135 -7.98 15.60 -10.96
N VAL A 136 -8.06 14.69 -10.01
CA VAL A 136 -8.64 13.36 -10.13
C VAL A 136 -9.75 13.26 -9.11
N VAL A 137 -10.90 12.73 -9.52
CA VAL A 137 -12.00 12.45 -8.61
C VAL A 137 -12.25 10.96 -8.66
N HIS A 138 -12.12 10.31 -7.52
CA HIS A 138 -12.18 8.85 -7.42
C HIS A 138 -13.16 8.43 -6.32
N ASP A 139 -14.08 7.52 -6.62
CA ASP A 139 -14.99 6.94 -5.63
C ASP A 139 -14.42 5.62 -5.12
N LEU A 140 -14.10 5.56 -3.81
CA LEU A 140 -13.53 4.38 -3.17
C LEU A 140 -14.47 3.16 -3.24
N LYS A 141 -15.78 3.37 -3.40
CA LYS A 141 -16.74 2.25 -3.58
C LYS A 141 -16.55 1.53 -4.90
N GLU A 142 -16.10 2.25 -5.92
CA GLU A 142 -15.90 1.70 -7.25
C GLU A 142 -14.49 1.14 -7.46
N ASN A 143 -13.59 1.40 -6.51
CA ASN A 143 -12.22 0.91 -6.56
C ASN A 143 -12.16 -0.63 -6.48
N GLU A 144 -11.50 -1.25 -7.47
CA GLU A 144 -11.40 -2.71 -7.57
C GLU A 144 -10.61 -3.34 -6.41
N MET A 145 -9.58 -2.66 -5.88
CA MET A 145 -8.85 -3.14 -4.70
C MET A 145 -9.75 -3.16 -3.47
N VAL A 146 -10.53 -2.09 -3.25
CA VAL A 146 -11.47 -1.99 -2.12
C VAL A 146 -12.54 -3.08 -2.22
N LYS A 147 -13.14 -3.28 -3.40
CA LYS A 147 -14.13 -4.35 -3.63
C LYS A 147 -13.56 -5.74 -3.32
N LYS A 148 -12.36 -6.03 -3.82
CA LYS A 148 -11.70 -7.31 -3.57
C LYS A 148 -11.31 -7.52 -2.11
N ILE A 149 -10.89 -6.48 -1.39
CA ILE A 149 -10.59 -6.60 0.04
C ILE A 149 -11.85 -6.93 0.84
N ARG A 150 -13.02 -6.41 0.44
CA ARG A 150 -14.30 -6.81 1.05
C ARG A 150 -14.64 -8.28 0.88
N GLU A 151 -14.19 -8.92 -0.20
CA GLU A 151 -14.34 -10.38 -0.35
C GLU A 151 -13.56 -11.14 0.74
N CYS A 152 -12.41 -10.63 1.18
CA CYS A 152 -11.70 -11.18 2.34
C CYS A 152 -12.51 -11.03 3.63
N GLU A 153 -13.24 -9.91 3.77
CA GLU A 153 -14.05 -9.60 4.95
C GLU A 153 -15.28 -10.51 5.10
N GLU A 154 -15.64 -11.28 4.06
CA GLU A 154 -16.67 -12.32 4.15
C GLU A 154 -16.22 -13.54 4.98
N ARG A 155 -14.90 -13.76 5.12
CA ARG A 155 -14.32 -14.90 5.84
C ARG A 155 -13.61 -14.50 7.13
N VAL A 156 -13.11 -13.27 7.19
CA VAL A 156 -12.29 -12.75 8.29
C VAL A 156 -12.85 -11.40 8.72
N SER A 157 -12.82 -11.07 10.00
CA SER A 157 -13.31 -9.74 10.44
C SER A 157 -12.51 -8.59 9.81
N SER A 158 -13.19 -7.47 9.50
CA SER A 158 -12.56 -6.28 8.88
C SER A 158 -11.38 -5.76 9.71
N ASP A 159 -11.49 -5.77 11.03
CA ASP A 159 -10.41 -5.32 11.93
C ASP A 159 -9.16 -6.22 11.81
N VAL A 160 -9.34 -7.53 11.65
CA VAL A 160 -8.22 -8.48 11.46
C VAL A 160 -7.59 -8.29 10.08
N VAL A 161 -8.40 -8.15 9.02
CA VAL A 161 -7.91 -7.87 7.67
C VAL A 161 -7.08 -6.58 7.67
N ARG A 162 -7.58 -5.52 8.32
CA ARG A 162 -6.89 -4.25 8.50
C ARG A 162 -5.56 -4.41 9.24
N ALA A 163 -5.55 -5.08 10.39
CA ALA A 163 -4.34 -5.28 11.19
C ALA A 163 -3.28 -6.07 10.40
N VAL A 164 -3.69 -7.15 9.73
CA VAL A 164 -2.81 -7.97 8.89
C VAL A 164 -2.25 -7.16 7.73
N LEU A 165 -3.08 -6.42 7.00
CA LEU A 165 -2.61 -5.57 5.89
C LEU A 165 -1.69 -4.45 6.36
N THR A 166 -1.97 -3.85 7.52
CA THR A 166 -1.08 -2.84 8.11
C THR A 166 0.32 -3.40 8.31
N ILE A 167 0.41 -4.59 8.91
CA ILE A 167 1.68 -5.28 9.13
C ILE A 167 2.33 -5.67 7.81
N CYS A 168 1.58 -6.23 6.85
CA CYS A 168 2.10 -6.58 5.54
C CYS A 168 2.69 -5.38 4.80
N PHE A 169 2.01 -4.23 4.80
CA PHE A 169 2.49 -3.00 4.17
C PHE A 169 3.71 -2.43 4.89
N ASP A 170 3.75 -2.48 6.23
CA ASP A 170 4.93 -2.09 7.01
C ASP A 170 6.15 -2.96 6.64
N VAL A 171 5.99 -4.29 6.61
CA VAL A 171 7.06 -5.22 6.25
C VAL A 171 7.49 -5.03 4.79
N ALA A 172 6.54 -4.82 3.88
CA ALA A 172 6.80 -4.57 2.46
C ALA A 172 7.63 -3.31 2.21
N THR A 173 7.29 -2.22 2.92
CA THR A 173 7.92 -0.91 2.71
C THR A 173 9.21 -0.72 3.50
N LYS A 174 9.21 -1.11 4.79
CA LYS A 174 10.32 -0.85 5.72
C LYS A 174 11.27 -2.04 5.84
N GLY A 175 10.80 -3.25 5.51
CA GLY A 175 11.51 -4.48 5.84
C GLY A 175 11.70 -4.64 7.34
N ARG A 176 12.80 -5.27 7.76
CA ARG A 176 13.24 -5.32 9.16
C ARG A 176 14.74 -5.10 9.24
N GLU A 177 15.18 -4.23 10.17
CA GLU A 177 16.59 -3.88 10.37
C GLU A 177 17.34 -3.50 9.07
N GLY A 178 16.66 -2.83 8.14
CA GLY A 178 17.22 -2.43 6.84
C GLY A 178 17.36 -3.56 5.81
N LYS A 179 16.83 -4.76 6.10
CA LYS A 179 16.77 -5.89 5.17
C LYS A 179 15.35 -6.08 4.67
N LYS A 180 15.21 -6.48 3.42
CA LYS A 180 13.92 -6.94 2.91
C LYS A 180 13.55 -8.27 3.58
N VAL A 181 12.28 -8.41 3.92
CA VAL A 181 11.75 -9.59 4.60
C VAL A 181 10.55 -10.08 3.82
N GLY A 182 10.50 -11.39 3.57
CA GLY A 182 9.32 -12.05 3.03
C GLY A 182 8.61 -12.84 4.11
N THR A 183 7.29 -12.75 4.19
CA THR A 183 6.50 -13.44 5.21
C THR A 183 5.12 -13.86 4.66
N ALA A 184 4.43 -14.73 5.38
CA ALA A 184 3.07 -15.12 5.05
C ALA A 184 2.23 -15.28 6.32
N LEU A 185 1.04 -14.68 6.31
CA LEU A 185 0.05 -14.72 7.38
C LEU A 185 -1.19 -15.44 6.82
N ILE A 186 -1.48 -16.62 7.35
CA ILE A 186 -2.64 -17.42 6.99
C ILE A 186 -3.73 -17.16 8.04
N VAL A 187 -4.87 -16.66 7.60
CA VAL A 187 -5.91 -16.11 8.48
C VAL A 187 -7.25 -16.82 8.27
N GLY A 188 -7.86 -17.27 9.36
CA GLY A 188 -9.08 -18.07 9.35
C GLY A 188 -8.81 -19.56 9.23
N ASP A 189 -9.82 -20.38 9.56
CA ASP A 189 -9.75 -21.85 9.56
C ASP A 189 -8.50 -22.40 10.28
N ALA A 190 -8.12 -21.74 11.37
CA ALA A 190 -6.82 -21.95 12.00
C ALA A 190 -6.63 -23.39 12.48
N GLU A 191 -7.70 -24.10 12.83
CA GLU A 191 -7.65 -25.51 13.20
C GLU A 191 -7.21 -26.39 12.02
N GLU A 192 -7.85 -26.27 10.86
CA GLU A 192 -7.50 -27.05 9.67
C GLU A 192 -6.10 -26.68 9.15
N VAL A 193 -5.75 -25.39 9.18
CA VAL A 193 -4.40 -24.94 8.82
C VAL A 193 -3.36 -25.54 9.75
N MET A 194 -3.63 -25.62 11.06
CA MET A 194 -2.73 -26.26 12.03
C MET A 194 -2.59 -27.76 11.80
N GLN A 195 -3.66 -28.46 11.39
CA GLN A 195 -3.61 -29.88 11.04
C GLN A 195 -2.79 -30.16 9.77
N ARG A 196 -2.81 -29.22 8.81
CA ARG A 196 -2.07 -29.27 7.53
C ARG A 196 -0.72 -28.57 7.60
N SER A 197 -0.09 -28.56 8.76
CA SER A 197 1.22 -27.96 8.92
C SER A 197 1.99 -28.59 10.06
N HIS A 198 3.29 -28.30 10.12
CA HIS A 198 4.14 -28.65 11.25
C HIS A 198 5.06 -27.50 11.65
N PRO A 199 5.47 -27.39 12.93
CA PRO A 199 6.42 -26.39 13.37
C PRO A 199 7.80 -26.63 12.75
N LEU A 200 8.42 -25.59 12.18
CA LEU A 200 9.83 -25.59 11.82
C LEU A 200 10.72 -25.20 13.01
N ILE A 201 10.15 -24.40 13.91
CA ILE A 201 10.79 -23.92 15.13
C ILE A 201 9.84 -24.06 16.33
N ILE A 202 10.34 -23.78 17.52
CA ILE A 202 9.50 -23.63 18.71
C ILE A 202 8.51 -22.49 18.46
N ASN A 203 7.23 -22.74 18.71
CA ASN A 203 6.18 -21.73 18.52
C ASN A 203 6.32 -20.61 19.57
N PRO A 204 6.62 -19.35 19.16
CA PRO A 204 6.79 -18.24 20.09
C PRO A 204 5.48 -17.78 20.76
N TYR A 205 4.32 -18.09 20.15
CA TYR A 205 3.00 -17.75 20.68
C TYR A 205 2.43 -18.82 21.64
N LEU A 206 3.15 -19.94 21.84
CA LEU A 206 2.68 -20.98 22.75
C LEU A 206 2.84 -20.50 24.21
N GLY A 207 1.73 -20.48 24.96
CA GLY A 207 1.71 -20.11 26.37
C GLY A 207 1.70 -18.61 26.65
N GLN A 208 1.58 -17.78 25.60
CA GLN A 208 1.38 -16.35 25.72
C GLN A 208 -0.06 -16.02 26.14
N THR A 209 -0.27 -14.82 26.68
CA THR A 209 -1.59 -14.33 27.06
C THR A 209 -2.47 -14.11 25.81
N PRO A 210 -3.81 -14.09 25.94
CA PRO A 210 -4.68 -13.71 24.83
C PRO A 210 -4.30 -12.36 24.21
N GLU A 211 -3.91 -11.39 25.04
CA GLU A 211 -3.51 -10.04 24.63
C GLU A 211 -2.19 -10.06 23.84
N ASP A 212 -1.18 -10.79 24.32
CA ASP A 212 0.12 -10.91 23.63
C ASP A 212 0.07 -11.86 22.42
N SER A 213 -1.08 -12.53 22.21
CA SER A 213 -1.32 -13.47 21.11
C SER A 213 -2.41 -13.01 20.16
N ASN A 214 -2.75 -11.72 20.14
CA ASN A 214 -3.77 -11.20 19.25
C ASN A 214 -3.17 -10.18 18.29
N ILE A 215 -3.52 -10.28 17.00
CA ILE A 215 -3.10 -9.37 15.94
C ILE A 215 -3.81 -8.01 16.03
N LEU A 216 -4.95 -7.94 16.73
CA LEU A 216 -5.68 -6.69 16.94
C LEU A 216 -5.01 -5.78 17.98
N GLU A 217 -4.08 -6.33 18.77
CA GLU A 217 -3.35 -5.59 19.79
C GLU A 217 -2.10 -4.95 19.18
N GLU A 218 -2.12 -3.63 18.99
CA GLU A 218 -1.05 -2.88 18.31
C GLU A 218 0.33 -3.05 18.98
N HIS A 219 0.38 -3.25 20.31
CA HIS A 219 1.65 -3.47 21.02
C HIS A 219 2.34 -4.78 20.60
N ASN A 220 1.60 -5.73 20.05
CA ASN A 220 2.12 -7.00 19.54
C ASN A 220 2.69 -6.87 18.12
N TRP A 221 2.39 -5.79 17.39
CA TRP A 221 2.76 -5.68 15.97
C TRP A 221 4.27 -5.63 15.74
N GLU A 222 5.05 -5.03 16.66
CA GLU A 222 6.51 -5.07 16.57
C GLU A 222 7.04 -6.50 16.73
N SER A 223 6.45 -7.30 17.62
CA SER A 223 6.79 -8.72 17.77
C SER A 223 6.47 -9.51 16.50
N VAL A 224 5.29 -9.28 15.90
CA VAL A 224 4.92 -9.93 14.62
C VAL A 224 5.92 -9.56 13.53
N LYS A 225 6.30 -8.29 13.42
CA LYS A 225 7.30 -7.82 12.44
C LYS A 225 8.69 -8.41 12.68
N GLU A 226 9.09 -8.64 13.92
CA GLU A 226 10.34 -9.33 14.23
C GLU A 226 10.30 -10.81 13.83
N LEU A 227 9.21 -11.48 14.19
CA LEU A 227 8.99 -12.89 13.91
C LEU A 227 8.74 -13.15 12.41
N ALA A 228 8.39 -12.13 11.63
CA ALA A 228 8.21 -12.23 10.17
C ALA A 228 9.48 -12.65 9.43
N GLN A 229 10.66 -12.50 10.05
CA GLN A 229 11.95 -12.96 9.53
C GLN A 229 12.13 -14.47 9.62
N LEU A 230 11.30 -15.17 10.40
CA LEU A 230 11.39 -16.61 10.58
C LEU A 230 10.93 -17.35 9.33
N ASP A 231 11.47 -18.56 9.13
CA ASP A 231 10.97 -19.43 8.08
C ASP A 231 9.62 -20.06 8.45
N GLY A 232 8.77 -20.26 7.45
CA GLY A 232 7.39 -20.68 7.60
C GLY A 232 6.37 -19.54 7.52
N VAL A 233 5.20 -19.79 8.11
CA VAL A 233 4.04 -18.88 8.09
C VAL A 233 3.52 -18.61 9.51
N PHE A 234 2.76 -17.53 9.66
CA PHE A 234 1.86 -17.34 10.79
C PHE A 234 0.53 -18.03 10.53
N VAL A 235 -0.08 -18.56 11.58
CA VAL A 235 -1.45 -19.07 11.57
C VAL A 235 -2.27 -18.24 12.56
N ILE A 236 -3.30 -17.59 12.05
CA ILE A 236 -4.13 -16.62 12.76
C ILE A 236 -5.60 -17.04 12.59
N SER A 237 -6.39 -16.99 13.64
CA SER A 237 -7.84 -17.24 13.54
C SER A 237 -8.57 -16.01 12.97
N GLU A 238 -9.81 -16.21 12.56
CA GLU A 238 -10.72 -15.20 12.00
C GLU A 238 -11.02 -14.03 12.96
N ASP A 239 -10.86 -14.26 14.27
CA ASP A 239 -11.02 -13.27 15.35
C ASP A 239 -9.69 -12.61 15.79
N GLY A 240 -8.57 -12.96 15.14
CA GLY A 240 -7.28 -12.29 15.30
C GLY A 240 -6.28 -12.98 16.22
N ARG A 241 -6.64 -14.10 16.86
CA ARG A 241 -5.68 -14.84 17.69
C ARG A 241 -4.60 -15.48 16.84
N ILE A 242 -3.34 -15.20 17.15
CA ILE A 242 -2.17 -15.84 16.55
C ILE A 242 -1.96 -17.18 17.25
N HIS A 243 -2.19 -18.28 16.53
CA HIS A 243 -1.98 -19.64 17.03
C HIS A 243 -0.50 -20.01 17.01
N ALA A 244 0.21 -19.62 15.95
CA ALA A 244 1.60 -19.98 15.77
C ALA A 244 2.33 -19.06 14.80
N ALA A 245 3.65 -19.02 14.94
CA ALA A 245 4.58 -18.51 13.94
C ALA A 245 5.65 -19.56 13.64
N GLY A 246 6.16 -19.55 12.41
CA GLY A 246 7.24 -20.43 11.97
C GLY A 246 6.79 -21.85 11.65
N ARG A 247 5.66 -21.99 10.92
CA ARG A 247 5.12 -23.28 10.48
C ARG A 247 5.34 -23.54 9.00
N TYR A 248 5.69 -24.78 8.66
CA TYR A 248 5.68 -25.25 7.28
C TYR A 248 4.30 -25.81 6.93
N LEU A 249 3.77 -25.45 5.76
CA LEU A 249 2.47 -25.91 5.28
C LEU A 249 2.64 -27.23 4.51
N ASP A 250 1.97 -28.28 4.97
CA ASP A 250 1.98 -29.63 4.38
C ASP A 250 0.87 -29.73 3.31
N VAL A 251 1.08 -29.04 2.19
CA VAL A 251 0.08 -28.88 1.13
C VAL A 251 0.60 -29.33 -0.23
N ASP A 252 -0.27 -29.97 -1.02
CA ASP A 252 0.05 -30.33 -2.40
C ASP A 252 -0.25 -29.17 -3.34
N ALA A 253 0.80 -28.56 -3.87
CA ALA A 253 0.69 -27.36 -4.69
C ALA A 253 0.89 -27.61 -6.20
N ARG A 254 0.87 -28.88 -6.65
CA ARG A 254 1.10 -29.23 -8.06
C ARG A 254 0.13 -28.55 -9.04
N ASP A 255 -1.12 -28.37 -8.62
CA ASP A 255 -2.19 -27.79 -9.44
C ASP A 255 -2.44 -26.29 -9.16
N ILE A 256 -1.57 -25.64 -8.38
CA ILE A 256 -1.67 -24.21 -8.09
C ILE A 256 -1.07 -23.42 -9.25
N ASN A 257 -1.94 -22.70 -9.94
CA ASN A 257 -1.56 -21.86 -11.08
C ASN A 257 -1.32 -20.41 -10.60
N ILE A 258 -0.11 -20.15 -10.10
CA ILE A 258 0.36 -18.79 -9.79
C ILE A 258 1.45 -18.34 -10.77
N ASP A 259 1.69 -17.04 -10.83
CA ASP A 259 2.69 -16.45 -11.72
C ASP A 259 4.08 -17.08 -11.55
N LYS A 260 4.76 -17.29 -12.68
CA LYS A 260 6.12 -17.83 -12.70
C LYS A 260 7.07 -16.87 -11.99
N GLY A 261 7.93 -17.41 -11.11
CA GLY A 261 8.92 -16.63 -10.36
C GLY A 261 8.54 -16.35 -8.91
N LEU A 262 7.32 -16.73 -8.49
CA LEU A 262 6.93 -16.73 -7.09
C LEU A 262 7.56 -17.92 -6.34
N GLY A 263 8.11 -17.66 -5.16
CA GLY A 263 8.80 -18.66 -4.35
C GLY A 263 7.86 -19.67 -3.66
N GLY A 264 8.44 -20.70 -3.04
CA GLY A 264 7.68 -21.78 -2.40
C GLY A 264 6.64 -21.30 -1.38
N ARG A 265 6.90 -20.21 -0.65
CA ARG A 265 5.95 -19.65 0.33
C ARG A 265 4.64 -19.15 -0.31
N HIS A 266 4.70 -18.54 -1.50
CA HIS A 266 3.50 -18.11 -2.23
C HIS A 266 2.71 -19.31 -2.74
N VAL A 267 3.41 -20.31 -3.28
CA VAL A 267 2.82 -21.55 -3.78
C VAL A 267 2.07 -22.29 -2.66
N SER A 268 2.70 -22.44 -1.49
CA SER A 268 2.08 -23.06 -0.31
C SER A 268 0.93 -22.22 0.26
N ALA A 269 1.06 -20.89 0.29
CA ALA A 269 0.02 -19.98 0.74
C ALA A 269 -1.24 -20.06 -0.14
N ALA A 270 -1.09 -20.08 -1.47
CA ALA A 270 -2.20 -20.33 -2.37
C ALA A 270 -2.78 -21.74 -2.15
N ALA A 271 -1.93 -22.78 -2.08
CA ALA A 271 -2.39 -24.16 -1.87
C ALA A 271 -3.22 -24.35 -0.59
N ILE A 272 -2.81 -23.76 0.54
CA ILE A 272 -3.58 -23.90 1.79
C ILE A 272 -4.95 -23.23 1.69
N THR A 273 -5.06 -22.08 1.00
CA THR A 273 -6.37 -21.40 0.80
C THR A 273 -7.31 -22.16 -0.14
N ARG A 274 -6.79 -23.10 -0.95
CA ARG A 274 -7.62 -24.01 -1.76
C ARG A 274 -8.21 -25.13 -0.90
N ASP A 275 -7.44 -25.61 0.06
CA ASP A 275 -7.77 -26.80 0.86
C ASP A 275 -8.53 -26.44 2.15
N THR A 276 -8.65 -25.15 2.47
CA THR A 276 -9.28 -24.59 3.69
C THR A 276 -10.12 -23.37 3.31
N VAL A 277 -10.88 -22.81 4.26
CA VAL A 277 -11.55 -21.51 4.03
C VAL A 277 -10.69 -20.31 4.42
N ALA A 278 -9.41 -20.51 4.74
CA ALA A 278 -8.49 -19.45 5.12
C ALA A 278 -8.20 -18.46 3.97
N VAL A 279 -7.78 -17.26 4.33
CA VAL A 279 -7.24 -16.22 3.45
C VAL A 279 -5.74 -16.11 3.72
N ALA A 280 -4.91 -16.08 2.68
CA ALA A 280 -3.46 -15.95 2.84
C ALA A 280 -2.96 -14.60 2.37
N PHE A 281 -2.26 -13.90 3.27
CA PHE A 281 -1.59 -12.63 3.00
C PHE A 281 -0.09 -12.88 2.94
N THR A 282 0.58 -12.45 1.87
CA THR A 282 2.00 -12.71 1.66
C THR A 282 2.74 -11.44 1.30
N VAL A 283 3.99 -11.34 1.76
CA VAL A 283 4.93 -10.28 1.40
C VAL A 283 6.14 -10.93 0.73
N SER A 284 6.46 -10.50 -0.50
CA SER A 284 7.62 -11.01 -1.23
C SER A 284 8.91 -10.34 -0.76
N GLU A 285 9.93 -11.13 -0.41
CA GLU A 285 11.24 -10.62 0.03
C GLU A 285 11.96 -9.79 -1.06
N SER A 286 11.92 -10.24 -2.32
CA SER A 286 12.66 -9.58 -3.41
C SER A 286 12.11 -8.20 -3.79
N GLY A 287 10.78 -8.03 -3.71
CA GLY A 287 10.07 -6.87 -4.25
C GLY A 287 9.27 -6.05 -3.23
N GLY A 288 9.03 -6.55 -2.02
CA GLY A 288 8.06 -5.92 -1.11
C GLY A 288 6.63 -5.95 -1.66
N VAL A 289 6.33 -6.89 -2.55
CA VAL A 289 5.00 -7.03 -3.15
C VAL A 289 4.09 -7.74 -2.17
N VAL A 290 2.91 -7.18 -1.91
CA VAL A 290 1.88 -7.81 -1.07
C VAL A 290 0.86 -8.51 -1.96
N ARG A 291 0.59 -9.79 -1.67
CA ARG A 291 -0.41 -10.60 -2.39
C ARG A 291 -1.38 -11.25 -1.44
N ILE A 292 -2.64 -11.34 -1.87
CA ILE A 292 -3.72 -11.99 -1.13
C ILE A 292 -4.24 -13.16 -1.96
N TYR A 293 -4.37 -14.34 -1.33
CA TYR A 293 -4.90 -15.54 -1.95
C TYR A 293 -6.18 -16.02 -1.27
N ILE A 294 -7.14 -16.45 -2.08
CA ILE A 294 -8.39 -17.10 -1.67
C ILE A 294 -8.65 -18.24 -2.65
N ASP A 295 -9.08 -19.41 -2.16
CA ASP A 295 -9.46 -20.58 -2.97
C ASP A 295 -8.37 -21.02 -3.98
N GLY A 296 -7.10 -20.86 -3.61
CA GLY A 296 -5.96 -21.20 -4.46
C GLY A 296 -5.68 -20.20 -5.60
N LYS A 297 -6.37 -19.06 -5.60
CA LYS A 297 -6.22 -18.02 -6.62
C LYS A 297 -5.70 -16.74 -6.00
N GLU A 298 -4.97 -15.99 -6.80
CA GLU A 298 -4.59 -14.63 -6.46
C GLU A 298 -5.80 -13.71 -6.62
N LEU A 299 -6.16 -13.03 -5.53
CA LEU A 299 -7.20 -12.03 -5.53
C LEU A 299 -6.63 -10.65 -5.83
N ILE A 300 -5.57 -10.28 -5.12
CA ILE A 300 -4.94 -8.96 -5.15
C ILE A 300 -3.42 -9.11 -5.22
N CYS A 301 -2.79 -8.23 -6.01
CA CYS A 301 -1.35 -7.99 -6.04
C CYS A 301 -1.12 -6.49 -5.93
N ILE A 302 -0.42 -6.07 -4.88
CA ILE A 302 -0.07 -4.67 -4.61
C ILE A 302 1.45 -4.56 -4.69
N ASP A 303 1.93 -3.98 -5.79
CA ASP A 303 3.34 -3.59 -5.91
C ASP A 303 3.52 -2.23 -5.23
N LYS A 304 4.59 -2.08 -4.45
CA LYS A 304 4.93 -0.86 -3.69
C LYS A 304 3.71 -0.23 -2.99
N PRO A 305 3.28 -0.75 -1.83
CA PRO A 305 2.13 -0.23 -1.09
C PRO A 305 2.46 1.14 -0.46
N GLN A 306 2.51 2.16 -1.31
CA GLN A 306 2.83 3.52 -0.94
C GLN A 306 1.73 4.09 -0.07
N ARG A 307 2.15 4.88 0.90
CA ARG A 307 1.29 5.46 1.93
C ARG A 307 1.32 6.97 1.79
N CYS A 308 0.29 7.64 2.27
CA CYS A 308 0.32 9.09 2.44
C CYS A 308 0.32 9.45 3.92
N ILE A 309 0.76 10.68 4.22
CA ILE A 309 0.73 11.23 5.58
C ILE A 309 -0.20 12.43 5.64
N PRO A 310 -0.88 12.69 6.77
CA PRO A 310 -1.63 13.93 6.95
C PRO A 310 -0.76 15.18 6.75
N ALA A 311 -1.35 16.22 6.16
CA ALA A 311 -0.76 17.55 5.96
C ALA A 311 -0.75 18.45 7.20
#